data_AF-W7T093-F1
#
_entry.id   AF-W7T093-F1
#
_cell.length_a   1.000
_cell.length_b   1.000
_cell.length_c   1.000
_cell.angle_alpha   90.00
_cell.angle_beta   90.00
_cell.angle_gamma   90.00
#
_symmetry.space_group_name_H-M   'P 1'
#
loop_
_entity.id
_entity.type
_entity.pdbx_description
1 polymer ?
#
loop_
_entity_poly.entity_id
_entity_poly.type
_entity_poly.pdbx_seq_one_letter_code
_entity_poly.pdbx_strand_id
1 'polypeptide(L)'
;MASEGMTTHNQGRWDRITQTYHGGQDWRNIGNFIEDFSVTTNGLGTPASALEAARRAVDEISHYPPADFEPALTDLASFLWPEEGNIYKPLLLLGNGASELIDLVIRQAKPGKWRPGNTVTQYKEYERSAKAAGFTTTDAGDASASLLCMVNPTNPTGDYMSVEAMKAYIEGTSAPGSTVIVDESMQPWIGPHWRQDSLIHQREWVARISAEKVS
;
A
#
# COMPACT_ATOMS: atom_id res chain seq x y z
N MET A 1 14.13 -12.64 -18.73
CA MET A 1 13.56 -11.67 -19.68
C MET A 1 13.32 -10.35 -18.96
N ALA A 2 14.37 -9.53 -18.78
CA ALA A 2 14.32 -8.30 -17.98
C ALA A 2 15.17 -7.19 -18.64
N SER A 3 14.79 -6.85 -19.88
CA SER A 3 15.41 -5.79 -20.69
C SER A 3 14.39 -4.81 -21.27
N GLU A 4 13.09 -4.98 -21.01
CA GLU A 4 12.08 -4.04 -21.44
C GLU A 4 12.16 -2.78 -20.55
N GLY A 5 12.70 -1.71 -21.13
CA GLY A 5 12.88 -0.39 -20.47
C GLY A 5 14.33 0.10 -20.36
N MET A 6 15.33 -0.75 -20.61
CA MET A 6 16.74 -0.36 -20.56
C MET A 6 17.18 0.28 -21.89
N THR A 7 17.47 1.57 -21.85
CA THR A 7 18.25 2.25 -22.89
C THR A 7 19.74 2.21 -22.55
N THR A 8 20.61 2.53 -23.50
CA THR A 8 22.05 2.71 -23.24
C THR A 8 22.35 3.84 -22.23
N HIS A 9 21.37 4.71 -21.93
CA HIS A 9 21.56 5.89 -21.08
C HIS A 9 21.23 5.69 -19.59
N ASN A 10 20.56 4.58 -19.23
CA ASN A 10 20.15 4.27 -17.85
C ASN A 10 20.72 2.93 -17.32
N GLN A 11 21.68 2.34 -18.02
CA GLN A 11 22.47 1.21 -17.51
C GLN A 11 23.31 1.64 -16.30
N GLY A 12 22.94 1.21 -15.09
CA GLY A 12 23.74 1.36 -13.87
C GLY A 12 23.18 2.28 -12.78
N ARG A 13 22.03 2.92 -12.95
CA ARG A 13 21.43 3.78 -11.90
C ARG A 13 20.60 3.02 -10.86
N TRP A 14 20.27 1.77 -11.13
CA TRP A 14 19.27 1.01 -10.38
C TRP A 14 19.92 -0.12 -9.58
N ASP A 15 19.70 -0.15 -8.27
CA ASP A 15 19.98 -1.33 -7.45
C ASP A 15 18.88 -2.38 -7.68
N ARG A 16 19.20 -3.33 -8.56
CA ARG A 16 18.30 -4.43 -8.96
C ARG A 16 18.15 -5.50 -7.88
N ILE A 17 18.92 -5.42 -6.79
CA ILE A 17 18.91 -6.39 -5.70
C ILE A 17 17.90 -5.95 -4.64
N THR A 18 17.84 -4.66 -4.33
CA THR A 18 17.02 -4.13 -3.23
C THR A 18 15.77 -3.38 -3.69
N GLN A 19 15.67 -2.95 -4.94
CA GLN A 19 14.56 -2.11 -5.44
C GLN A 19 13.84 -2.73 -6.64
N THR A 20 12.54 -2.46 -6.75
CA THR A 20 11.79 -2.68 -8.00
C THR A 20 11.77 -1.42 -8.86
N TYR A 21 11.65 -1.57 -10.18
CA TYR A 21 11.53 -0.45 -11.09
C TYR A 21 10.15 0.19 -10.95
N HIS A 22 10.13 1.52 -10.79
CA HIS A 22 8.90 2.31 -10.75
C HIS A 22 8.94 3.38 -11.85
N GLY A 23 7.76 3.79 -12.33
CA GLY A 23 7.66 4.95 -13.21
C GLY A 23 8.08 6.25 -12.51
N GLY A 24 8.34 7.29 -13.31
CA GLY A 24 8.61 8.66 -12.85
C GLY A 24 9.92 8.87 -12.12
N GLN A 25 10.89 7.98 -12.32
CA GLN A 25 12.20 8.14 -11.69
C GLN A 25 13.24 8.80 -12.61
N ASP A 26 13.01 8.81 -13.92
CA ASP A 26 13.96 9.30 -14.92
C ASP A 26 13.63 10.71 -15.45
N TRP A 27 12.47 11.29 -15.10
CA TRP A 27 11.92 12.51 -15.73
C TRP A 27 12.91 13.68 -15.79
N ARG A 28 13.70 13.90 -14.71
CA ARG A 28 14.68 15.00 -14.63
C ARG A 28 15.79 14.92 -15.69
N ASN A 29 16.05 13.74 -16.25
CA ASN A 29 17.13 13.51 -17.20
C ASN A 29 16.65 13.54 -18.66
N ILE A 30 15.35 13.72 -18.90
CA ILE A 30 14.76 13.73 -20.23
C ILE A 30 14.80 15.17 -20.76
N GLY A 31 15.69 15.44 -21.73
CA GLY A 31 15.92 16.80 -22.25
C GLY A 31 14.73 17.43 -22.98
N ASN A 32 13.76 16.62 -23.39
CA ASN A 32 12.51 17.03 -24.03
C ASN A 32 11.28 16.57 -23.25
N PHE A 33 11.36 16.59 -21.91
CA PHE A 33 10.27 16.19 -21.03
C PHE A 33 9.06 17.14 -21.16
N ILE A 34 7.87 16.60 -21.46
CA ILE A 34 6.62 17.35 -21.59
C ILE A 34 5.64 16.92 -20.49
N GLU A 35 5.27 15.63 -20.47
CA GLU A 35 4.40 15.04 -19.44
C GLU A 35 4.90 13.64 -19.00
N ASP A 36 4.55 13.24 -17.77
CA ASP A 36 4.83 11.91 -17.22
C ASP A 36 3.55 11.10 -17.01
N PHE A 37 3.32 10.12 -17.88
CA PHE A 37 2.24 9.13 -17.78
C PHE A 37 2.70 7.80 -17.17
N SER A 38 3.93 7.73 -16.67
CA SER A 38 4.47 6.52 -16.03
C SER A 38 4.16 6.44 -14.54
N VAL A 39 3.63 7.51 -13.95
CA VAL A 39 3.25 7.57 -12.53
C VAL A 39 1.75 7.71 -12.33
N THR A 40 1.29 7.13 -11.22
CA THR A 40 -0.11 7.15 -10.80
C THR A 40 -0.26 8.19 -9.69
N THR A 41 -0.11 9.47 -10.03
CA THR A 41 -0.22 10.62 -9.10
C THR A 41 -1.40 11.52 -9.43
N ASN A 42 -1.86 12.33 -8.47
CA ASN A 42 -2.94 13.29 -8.71
C ASN A 42 -2.56 14.33 -9.77
N GLY A 43 -3.27 14.32 -10.91
CA GLY A 43 -3.05 15.27 -12.02
C GLY A 43 -3.35 16.74 -11.69
N LEU A 44 -4.01 17.03 -10.56
CA LEU A 44 -4.19 18.39 -10.06
C LEU A 44 -2.94 18.93 -9.32
N GLY A 45 -1.92 18.10 -9.13
CA GLY A 45 -0.71 18.44 -8.41
C GLY A 45 -0.88 18.43 -6.88
N THR A 46 0.14 18.91 -6.19
CA THR A 46 0.16 19.00 -4.73
C THR A 46 -0.84 20.07 -4.25
N PRO A 47 -1.70 19.79 -3.24
CA PRO A 47 -2.57 20.80 -2.65
C PRO A 47 -1.78 22.02 -2.18
N ALA A 48 -2.23 23.22 -2.51
CA ALA A 48 -1.51 24.46 -2.22
C ALA A 48 -1.20 24.63 -0.72
N SER A 49 -2.17 24.32 0.15
CA SER A 49 -1.98 24.37 1.61
C SER A 49 -0.92 23.38 2.11
N ALA A 50 -0.85 22.18 1.52
CA ALA A 50 0.15 21.18 1.86
C ALA A 50 1.56 21.62 1.40
N LEU A 51 1.67 22.22 0.22
CA LEU A 51 2.93 22.78 -0.28
C LEU A 51 3.45 23.90 0.62
N GLU A 52 2.58 24.82 1.05
CA GLU A 52 2.94 25.89 1.98
C GLU A 52 3.32 25.36 3.37
N ALA A 53 2.63 24.33 3.87
CA ALA A 53 3.01 23.66 5.12
C ALA A 53 4.40 23.01 5.01
N ALA A 54 4.67 22.31 3.91
CA ALA A 54 5.97 21.69 3.66
C ALA A 54 7.09 22.74 3.57
N ARG A 55 6.86 23.87 2.89
CA ARG A 55 7.83 24.98 2.82
C ARG A 55 8.18 25.52 4.20
N ARG A 56 7.18 25.75 5.05
CA ARG A 56 7.42 26.21 6.43
C ARG A 56 8.17 25.17 7.27
N ALA A 57 7.84 23.89 7.11
CA ALA A 57 8.51 22.81 7.83
C ALA A 57 10.02 22.71 7.52
N VAL A 58 10.47 23.17 6.35
CA VAL A 58 11.90 23.22 5.99
C VAL A 58 12.70 24.10 6.95
N ASP A 59 12.11 25.18 7.47
CA ASP A 59 12.79 26.08 8.42
C ASP A 59 13.09 25.40 9.76
N GLU A 60 12.34 24.34 10.11
CA GLU A 60 12.46 23.62 11.38
C GLU A 60 13.10 22.23 11.23
N ILE A 61 13.53 21.85 10.02
CA ILE A 61 13.97 20.48 9.66
C ILE A 61 15.16 19.94 10.48
N SER A 62 15.88 20.81 11.20
CA SER A 62 16.96 20.40 12.11
C SER A 62 16.45 19.69 13.37
N HIS A 63 15.16 19.79 13.68
CA HIS A 63 14.55 19.11 14.81
C HIS A 63 14.00 17.75 14.40
N TYR A 64 14.14 16.75 15.27
CA TYR A 64 13.45 15.48 15.09
C TYR A 64 11.93 15.68 15.12
N PRO A 65 11.16 14.97 14.29
CA PRO A 65 9.71 14.99 14.38
C PRO A 65 9.25 14.37 15.71
N PRO A 66 8.02 14.68 16.16
CA PRO A 66 7.40 14.01 17.30
C PRO A 66 7.40 12.49 17.12
N ALA A 67 7.89 11.76 18.12
CA ALA A 67 8.00 10.30 18.06
C ALA A 67 6.64 9.57 18.11
N ASP A 68 5.60 10.28 18.55
CA ASP A 68 4.21 9.81 18.60
C ASP A 68 3.41 10.15 17.33
N PHE A 69 4.05 10.83 16.37
CA PHE A 69 3.43 11.32 15.13
C PHE A 69 2.24 12.27 15.33
N GLU A 70 2.10 12.89 16.50
CA GLU A 70 1.04 13.88 16.72
C GLU A 70 1.45 15.26 16.16
N PRO A 71 0.50 16.04 15.62
CA PRO A 71 -0.95 15.79 15.54
C PRO A 71 -1.39 14.99 14.30
N ALA A 72 -0.47 14.59 13.42
CA ALA A 72 -0.82 13.96 12.14
C ALA A 72 -1.61 12.66 12.31
N LEU A 73 -1.34 11.89 13.37
CA LEU A 73 -2.09 10.69 13.71
C LEU A 73 -3.55 11.02 14.08
N THR A 74 -3.76 12.06 14.90
CA THR A 74 -5.11 12.54 15.26
C THR A 74 -5.86 13.10 14.04
N ASP A 75 -5.18 13.84 13.17
CA ASP A 75 -5.78 14.37 11.93
C ASP A 75 -6.20 13.25 10.98
N LEU A 76 -5.35 12.22 10.80
CA LEU A 76 -5.68 11.06 9.98
C LEU A 76 -6.86 10.28 10.56
N ALA A 77 -6.89 10.03 11.87
CA ALA A 77 -7.99 9.35 12.53
C ALA A 77 -9.32 10.10 12.34
N SER A 78 -9.29 11.44 12.45
CA SER A 78 -10.48 12.28 12.26
C SER A 78 -10.93 12.32 10.80
N PHE A 79 -9.99 12.29 9.86
CA PHE A 79 -10.28 12.20 8.43
C PHE A 79 -10.90 10.86 8.04
N LEU A 80 -10.38 9.76 8.59
CA LEU A 80 -10.89 8.42 8.30
C LEU A 80 -12.23 8.20 9.01
N TRP A 81 -12.32 8.50 10.30
CA TRP A 81 -13.52 8.26 11.12
C TRP A 81 -13.96 9.54 11.84
N PRO A 82 -14.79 10.40 11.20
CA PRO A 82 -15.18 11.69 11.77
C PRO A 82 -15.83 11.63 13.16
N GLU A 83 -16.56 10.55 13.45
CA GLU A 83 -17.28 10.38 14.72
C GLU A 83 -16.54 9.46 15.70
N GLU A 84 -15.67 8.57 15.20
CA GLU A 84 -15.06 7.48 15.97
C GLU A 84 -13.52 7.54 15.97
N GLY A 85 -12.93 8.63 15.51
CA GLY A 85 -11.47 8.77 15.34
C GLY A 85 -10.69 8.41 16.60
N ASN A 86 -11.15 8.83 17.78
CA ASN A 86 -10.49 8.51 19.06
C ASN A 86 -10.53 7.00 19.39
N ILE A 87 -11.55 6.28 18.94
CA ILE A 87 -11.71 4.84 19.18
C ILE A 87 -10.74 4.06 18.30
N TYR A 88 -10.60 4.46 17.04
CA TYR A 88 -9.80 3.73 16.05
C TYR A 88 -8.38 4.27 15.85
N LYS A 89 -8.03 5.44 16.42
CA LYS A 89 -6.66 5.99 16.38
C LYS A 89 -5.58 4.99 16.81
N PRO A 90 -5.77 4.17 17.88
CA PRO A 90 -4.77 3.17 18.27
C PRO A 90 -4.50 2.08 17.22
N LEU A 91 -5.34 1.98 16.18
CA LEU A 91 -5.17 1.04 15.07
C LEU A 91 -4.31 1.61 13.92
N LEU A 92 -3.98 2.90 13.97
CA LEU A 92 -3.20 3.57 12.93
C LEU A 92 -1.70 3.50 13.23
N LEU A 93 -0.94 3.27 12.17
CA LEU A 93 0.51 3.38 12.15
C LEU A 93 0.91 4.22 10.95
N LEU A 94 1.77 5.21 11.18
CA LEU A 94 2.36 6.03 10.12
C LEU A 94 3.76 5.51 9.81
N GLY A 95 4.08 5.47 8.52
CA GLY A 95 5.40 5.09 8.01
C GLY A 95 5.91 6.10 7.00
N ASN A 96 7.19 5.98 6.65
CA ASN A 96 7.85 6.75 5.61
C ASN A 96 7.43 6.25 4.21
N GLY A 97 6.16 6.47 3.89
CA GLY A 97 5.48 5.89 2.74
C GLY A 97 5.00 4.45 2.99
N ALA A 98 4.05 4.00 2.17
CA ALA A 98 3.45 2.67 2.30
C ALA A 98 4.48 1.53 2.18
N SER A 99 5.56 1.72 1.39
CA SER A 99 6.60 0.71 1.18
C SER A 99 7.29 0.26 2.47
N GLU A 100 7.51 1.17 3.43
CA GLU A 100 8.06 0.79 4.74
C GLU A 100 7.10 -0.13 5.50
N LEU A 101 5.81 0.23 5.52
CA LEU A 101 4.77 -0.55 6.21
C LEU A 101 4.59 -1.93 5.57
N ILE A 102 4.69 -2.03 4.25
CA ILE A 102 4.69 -3.32 3.54
C ILE A 102 5.80 -4.23 4.08
N ASP A 103 7.03 -3.71 4.16
CA ASP A 103 8.18 -4.47 4.67
C ASP A 103 8.03 -4.87 6.14
N LEU A 104 7.55 -3.96 7.00
CA LEU A 104 7.39 -4.24 8.43
C LEU A 104 6.29 -5.28 8.70
N VAL A 105 5.14 -5.15 8.04
CA VAL A 105 4.01 -6.07 8.23
C VAL A 105 4.35 -7.46 7.70
N ILE A 106 4.99 -7.56 6.53
CA ILE A 106 5.36 -8.85 5.94
C ILE A 106 6.40 -9.58 6.79
N ARG A 107 7.37 -8.86 7.37
CA ARG A 107 8.38 -9.47 8.27
C ARG A 107 7.77 -10.03 9.56
N GLN A 108 6.64 -9.50 10.00
CA GLN A 108 5.90 -9.98 11.17
C GLN A 108 4.88 -11.09 10.83
N ALA A 109 4.56 -11.29 9.56
CA ALA A 109 3.62 -12.33 9.14
C ALA A 109 4.19 -13.74 9.40
N LYS A 110 3.30 -14.71 9.62
CA LYS A 110 3.70 -16.11 9.85
C LYS A 110 4.48 -16.65 8.65
N PRO A 111 5.74 -17.10 8.82
CA PRO A 111 6.55 -17.63 7.72
C PRO A 111 5.84 -18.78 7.00
N GLY A 112 6.02 -18.85 5.68
CA GLY A 112 5.39 -19.89 4.87
C GLY A 112 5.30 -19.50 3.40
N LYS A 113 4.12 -19.71 2.81
CA LYS A 113 3.84 -19.31 1.43
C LYS A 113 3.10 -17.98 1.42
N TRP A 114 3.43 -17.13 0.46
CA TRP A 114 2.66 -15.92 0.16
C TRP A 114 1.96 -16.05 -1.19
N ARG A 115 0.81 -15.40 -1.34
CA ARG A 115 0.10 -15.30 -2.61
C ARG A 115 -0.43 -13.89 -2.88
N PRO A 116 -0.54 -13.48 -4.16
CA PRO A 116 -1.26 -12.27 -4.53
C PRO A 116 -2.79 -12.46 -4.36
N GLY A 117 -3.54 -11.38 -4.60
CA GLY A 117 -4.99 -11.43 -4.72
C GLY A 117 -5.47 -12.19 -5.97
N ASN A 118 -6.70 -11.92 -6.41
CA ASN A 118 -7.26 -12.52 -7.61
C ASN A 118 -6.55 -12.10 -8.92
N THR A 119 -5.75 -11.03 -8.89
CA THR A 119 -4.98 -10.52 -10.02
C THR A 119 -3.52 -10.97 -9.89
N VAL A 120 -3.01 -11.65 -10.92
CA VAL A 120 -1.60 -12.06 -10.97
C VAL A 120 -0.70 -10.85 -11.22
N THR A 121 -1.23 -9.83 -11.93
CA THR A 121 -0.52 -8.59 -12.23
C THR A 121 -0.91 -7.52 -11.21
N GLN A 122 -0.08 -7.35 -10.18
CA GLN A 122 -0.24 -6.31 -9.17
C GLN A 122 1.08 -5.60 -8.86
N TYR A 123 1.02 -4.58 -8.01
CA TYR A 123 2.18 -3.85 -7.51
C TYR A 123 3.24 -4.80 -6.92
N LYS A 124 4.49 -4.66 -7.37
CA LYS A 124 5.54 -5.66 -7.15
C LYS A 124 6.21 -5.62 -5.77
N GLU A 125 5.96 -4.58 -4.97
CA GLU A 125 6.59 -4.46 -3.65
C GLU A 125 6.19 -5.59 -2.69
N TYR A 126 4.95 -6.10 -2.80
CA TYR A 126 4.50 -7.25 -2.00
C TYR A 126 5.31 -8.51 -2.31
N GLU A 127 5.51 -8.82 -3.60
CA GLU A 127 6.32 -9.96 -4.03
C GLU A 127 7.79 -9.79 -3.60
N ARG A 128 8.36 -8.60 -3.82
CA ARG A 128 9.75 -8.29 -3.40
C ARG A 128 9.91 -8.51 -1.90
N SER A 129 9.03 -7.91 -1.11
CA SER A 129 9.07 -7.94 0.34
C SER A 129 8.88 -9.35 0.89
N ALA A 130 7.90 -10.10 0.37
CA ALA A 130 7.67 -11.49 0.76
C ALA A 130 8.88 -12.38 0.46
N LYS A 131 9.49 -12.25 -0.71
CA LYS A 131 10.73 -12.98 -1.06
C LYS A 131 11.89 -12.58 -0.14
N ALA A 132 12.04 -11.30 0.16
CA ALA A 132 13.08 -10.81 1.08
C ALA A 132 12.90 -11.34 2.51
N ALA A 133 11.65 -11.56 2.94
CA ALA A 133 11.31 -12.18 4.21
C ALA A 133 11.32 -13.73 4.19
N GLY A 134 11.70 -14.35 3.06
CA GLY A 134 11.86 -15.81 2.94
C GLY A 134 10.57 -16.58 2.63
N PHE A 135 9.49 -15.91 2.21
CA PHE A 135 8.27 -16.59 1.77
C PHE A 135 8.44 -17.27 0.41
N THR A 136 7.80 -18.43 0.24
CA THR A 136 7.69 -19.07 -1.08
C THR A 136 6.46 -18.52 -1.82
N THR A 137 6.63 -18.04 -3.05
CA THR A 137 5.50 -17.65 -3.90
C THR A 137 4.64 -18.88 -4.25
N THR A 138 3.33 -18.77 -4.11
CA THR A 138 2.36 -19.77 -4.57
C THR A 138 1.28 -19.13 -5.44
N ASP A 139 0.42 -19.95 -6.04
CA ASP A 139 -0.66 -19.50 -6.90
C ASP A 139 -1.71 -18.68 -6.14
N ALA A 140 -2.35 -17.74 -6.83
CA ALA A 140 -3.40 -16.87 -6.28
C ALA A 140 -4.54 -17.62 -5.59
N GLY A 141 -4.81 -18.87 -5.97
CA GLY A 141 -5.85 -19.73 -5.39
C GLY A 141 -5.40 -20.62 -4.23
N ASP A 142 -4.13 -20.61 -3.84
CA ASP A 142 -3.62 -21.51 -2.80
C ASP A 142 -4.06 -21.04 -1.40
N ALA A 143 -5.17 -21.59 -0.91
CA ALA A 143 -5.71 -21.28 0.43
C ALA A 143 -4.77 -21.69 1.58
N SER A 144 -3.71 -22.48 1.33
CA SER A 144 -2.70 -22.83 2.33
C SER A 144 -1.67 -21.72 2.57
N ALA A 145 -1.69 -20.64 1.79
CA ALA A 145 -0.81 -19.50 1.98
C ALA A 145 -1.03 -18.86 3.37
N SER A 146 0.07 -18.61 4.08
CA SER A 146 0.05 -17.92 5.38
C SER A 146 0.00 -16.40 5.23
N LEU A 147 0.29 -15.88 4.03
CA LEU A 147 0.24 -14.46 3.70
C LEU A 147 -0.52 -14.23 2.38
N LEU A 148 -1.57 -13.42 2.45
CA LEU A 148 -2.30 -12.89 1.30
C LEU A 148 -2.02 -11.39 1.18
N CYS A 149 -1.54 -10.94 0.02
CA CYS A 149 -1.38 -9.51 -0.28
C CYS A 149 -2.25 -9.12 -1.48
N MET A 150 -3.27 -8.30 -1.25
CA MET A 150 -4.20 -7.81 -2.26
C MET A 150 -4.02 -6.31 -2.48
N VAL A 151 -4.17 -5.87 -3.73
CA VAL A 151 -4.20 -4.45 -4.10
C VAL A 151 -5.57 -4.14 -4.68
N ASN A 152 -6.31 -3.21 -4.07
CA ASN A 152 -7.66 -2.87 -4.51
C ASN A 152 -7.98 -1.38 -4.28
N PRO A 153 -8.21 -0.58 -5.34
CA PRO A 153 -8.14 -0.93 -6.77
C PRO A 153 -6.75 -1.42 -7.21
N THR A 154 -6.69 -2.36 -8.15
CA THR A 154 -5.43 -3.00 -8.57
C THR A 154 -4.56 -2.03 -9.38
N ASN A 155 -3.32 -1.81 -8.97
CA ASN A 155 -2.28 -1.21 -9.81
C ASN A 155 -1.46 -2.32 -10.50
N PRO A 156 -1.33 -2.38 -11.85
CA PRO A 156 -1.69 -1.35 -12.83
C PRO A 156 -3.02 -1.55 -13.58
N THR A 157 -3.76 -2.64 -13.33
CA THR A 157 -4.88 -3.03 -14.21
C THR A 157 -6.13 -2.19 -14.02
N GLY A 158 -6.29 -1.54 -12.85
CA GLY A 158 -7.50 -0.83 -12.46
C GLY A 158 -8.65 -1.74 -12.02
N ASP A 159 -8.44 -3.07 -11.97
CA ASP A 159 -9.46 -4.01 -11.52
C ASP A 159 -9.90 -3.67 -10.10
N TYR A 160 -11.21 -3.73 -9.85
CA TYR A 160 -11.81 -3.32 -8.59
C TYR A 160 -12.76 -4.38 -8.04
N MET A 161 -12.62 -4.66 -6.75
CA MET A 161 -13.59 -5.38 -5.93
C MET A 161 -14.31 -4.39 -5.01
N SER A 162 -15.64 -4.51 -4.96
CA SER A 162 -16.39 -3.91 -3.86
C SER A 162 -15.98 -4.54 -2.53
N VAL A 163 -16.25 -3.83 -1.45
CA VAL A 163 -15.93 -4.26 -0.09
C VAL A 163 -16.59 -5.60 0.25
N GLU A 164 -17.82 -5.82 -0.17
CA GLU A 164 -18.53 -7.09 0.05
C GLU A 164 -17.91 -8.25 -0.73
N ALA A 165 -17.51 -8.02 -1.98
CA ALA A 165 -16.80 -9.02 -2.77
C ALA A 165 -15.43 -9.34 -2.15
N MET A 166 -14.73 -8.33 -1.64
CA MET A 166 -13.45 -8.50 -0.97
C MET A 166 -13.57 -9.28 0.34
N LYS A 167 -14.59 -8.98 1.16
CA LYS A 167 -14.90 -9.75 2.38
C LYS A 167 -15.14 -11.23 2.05
N ALA A 168 -16.02 -11.51 1.08
CA ALA A 168 -16.31 -12.87 0.65
C ALA A 168 -15.06 -13.60 0.11
N TYR A 169 -14.21 -12.90 -0.63
CA TYR A 169 -12.94 -13.44 -1.09
C TYR A 169 -12.00 -13.78 0.07
N ILE A 170 -11.83 -12.89 1.04
CA ILE A 170 -10.95 -13.10 2.20
C ILE A 170 -11.43 -14.26 3.08
N GLU A 171 -12.74 -14.36 3.31
CA GLU A 171 -13.37 -15.44 4.07
C GLU A 171 -13.24 -16.79 3.34
N GLY A 172 -13.51 -16.81 2.03
CA GLY A 172 -13.52 -18.04 1.24
C GLY A 172 -12.14 -18.58 0.87
N THR A 173 -11.09 -17.75 0.88
CA THR A 173 -9.77 -18.12 0.31
C THR A 173 -8.61 -18.12 1.30
N SER A 174 -8.82 -17.71 2.55
CA SER A 174 -7.72 -17.55 3.50
C SER A 174 -7.95 -18.40 4.75
N ALA A 175 -7.06 -19.37 5.00
CA ALA A 175 -7.13 -20.27 6.14
C ALA A 175 -7.04 -19.51 7.49
N PRO A 176 -7.53 -20.11 8.60
CA PRO A 176 -7.24 -19.61 9.95
C PRO A 176 -5.73 -19.43 10.17
N GLY A 177 -5.35 -18.37 10.87
CA GLY A 177 -3.95 -18.02 11.16
C GLY A 177 -3.20 -17.35 10.02
N SER A 178 -3.87 -17.03 8.90
CA SER A 178 -3.26 -16.27 7.80
C SER A 178 -3.23 -14.77 8.08
N THR A 179 -2.17 -14.11 7.62
CA THR A 179 -2.08 -12.64 7.56
C THR A 179 -2.65 -12.18 6.22
N VAL A 180 -3.55 -11.20 6.26
CA VAL A 180 -4.14 -10.58 5.07
C VAL A 180 -3.76 -9.11 5.03
N ILE A 181 -3.13 -8.68 3.95
CA ILE A 181 -2.80 -7.28 3.66
C ILE A 181 -3.67 -6.83 2.49
N VAL A 182 -4.38 -5.72 2.68
CA VAL A 182 -5.16 -5.06 1.64
C VAL A 182 -4.62 -3.65 1.44
N ASP A 183 -4.15 -3.37 0.23
CA ASP A 183 -3.69 -2.06 -0.22
C ASP A 183 -4.84 -1.29 -0.85
N GLU A 184 -5.29 -0.26 -0.14
CA GLU A 184 -6.34 0.67 -0.57
C GLU A 184 -5.76 2.04 -1.01
N SER A 185 -4.49 2.10 -1.43
CA SER A 185 -3.82 3.35 -1.83
C SER A 185 -4.54 4.12 -2.94
N MET A 186 -5.24 3.42 -3.82
CA MET A 186 -6.03 4.02 -4.92
C MET A 186 -7.53 4.15 -4.60
N GLN A 187 -7.96 3.73 -3.40
CA GLN A 187 -9.38 3.70 -3.02
C GLN A 187 -10.07 5.07 -3.11
N PRO A 188 -9.44 6.21 -2.73
CA PRO A 188 -10.05 7.52 -2.89
C PRO A 188 -10.44 7.89 -4.33
N TRP A 189 -9.88 7.22 -5.34
CA TRP A 189 -10.15 7.49 -6.75
C TRP A 189 -11.44 6.84 -7.26
N ILE A 190 -12.02 5.90 -6.51
CA ILE A 190 -13.32 5.28 -6.86
C ILE A 190 -14.45 6.31 -6.88
N GLY A 191 -14.36 7.33 -6.03
CA GLY A 191 -15.31 8.44 -6.04
C GLY A 191 -15.53 9.05 -4.65
N PRO A 192 -16.44 10.04 -4.54
CA PRO A 192 -16.64 10.80 -3.29
C PRO A 192 -17.13 9.95 -2.12
N HIS A 193 -17.68 8.77 -2.37
CA HIS A 193 -18.22 7.84 -1.37
C HIS A 193 -17.30 6.65 -1.08
N TRP A 194 -16.04 6.68 -1.51
CA TRP A 194 -15.08 5.58 -1.38
C TRP A 194 -14.99 4.96 0.03
N ARG A 195 -15.25 5.75 1.07
CA ARG A 195 -15.27 5.31 2.48
C ARG A 195 -16.25 4.17 2.71
N GLN A 196 -17.42 4.20 2.07
CA GLN A 196 -18.45 3.18 2.21
C GLN A 196 -18.00 1.83 1.64
N ASP A 197 -17.12 1.87 0.63
CA ASP A 197 -16.63 0.69 -0.09
C ASP A 197 -15.17 0.35 0.25
N SER A 198 -14.70 0.78 1.43
CA SER A 198 -13.34 0.58 1.95
C SER A 198 -13.38 -0.31 3.20
N LEU A 199 -12.43 -1.24 3.31
CA LEU A 199 -12.25 -2.08 4.51
C LEU A 199 -11.89 -1.25 5.76
N ILE A 200 -11.28 -0.07 5.61
CA ILE A 200 -11.00 0.86 6.72
C ILE A 200 -12.29 1.19 7.50
N HIS A 201 -13.45 1.17 6.84
CA HIS A 201 -14.75 1.44 7.48
C HIS A 201 -15.49 0.18 7.96
N GLN A 202 -14.97 -1.02 7.70
CA GLN A 202 -15.62 -2.28 8.07
C GLN A 202 -15.12 -2.80 9.43
N ARG A 203 -15.08 -1.94 10.45
CA ARG A 203 -14.38 -2.20 11.73
C ARG A 203 -14.93 -3.41 12.49
N GLU A 204 -16.24 -3.57 12.55
CA GLU A 204 -16.88 -4.74 13.17
C GLU A 204 -16.51 -6.05 12.46
N TRP A 205 -16.51 -6.03 11.12
CA TRP A 205 -16.14 -7.19 10.31
C TRP A 205 -14.65 -7.54 10.50
N VAL A 206 -13.75 -6.54 10.49
CA VAL A 206 -12.31 -6.75 10.71
C VAL A 206 -12.04 -7.30 12.10
N ALA A 207 -12.71 -6.81 13.13
CA ALA A 207 -12.58 -7.32 14.49
C ALA A 207 -13.03 -8.79 14.59
N ARG A 208 -14.18 -9.12 13.99
CA ARG A 208 -14.71 -10.48 13.96
C ARG A 208 -13.77 -11.45 13.26
N ILE A 209 -13.36 -11.14 12.03
CA ILE A 209 -12.51 -12.05 11.24
C ILE A 209 -11.11 -12.21 11.86
N SER A 210 -10.59 -11.16 12.51
CA SER A 210 -9.31 -11.25 13.23
C SER A 210 -9.41 -12.17 14.44
N ALA A 211 -10.52 -12.17 15.16
CA ALA A 211 -10.74 -13.08 16.29
C ALA A 211 -10.91 -14.54 15.83
N GLU A 212 -11.69 -14.77 14.77
CA GLU A 212 -11.92 -16.11 14.19
C GLU A 212 -10.66 -16.74 13.59
N LYS A 213 -9.71 -15.93 13.11
CA LYS A 213 -8.47 -16.43 12.50
C LYS A 213 -7.30 -16.55 13.46
N VAL A 214 -7.43 -16.16 14.73
CA VAL A 214 -6.39 -16.40 15.74
C VAL A 214 -6.62 -17.73 16.48
N SER A 215 -7.85 -18.24 16.49
CA SER A 215 -8.24 -19.56 17.02
C SER A 215 -7.95 -20.70 16.05
#